data_AF-A0A7C8PIC5-F1
#
_entry.id   AF-A0A7C8PIC5-F1
#
_cell.length_a   1.000
_cell.length_b   1.000
_cell.length_c   1.000
_cell.angle_alpha   90.00
_cell.angle_beta   90.00
_cell.angle_gamma   90.00
#
_symmetry.space_group_name_H-M   'P 1'
#
loop_
_entity.id
_entity.type
_entity.pdbx_description
1 polymer ?
#
loop_
_entity_poly.entity_id
_entity_poly.type
_entity_poly.pdbx_seq_one_letter_code
_entity_poly.pdbx_strand_id
1 'polypeptide(L)'
;MLKTMHKKTNDQLGSCHSLKCRSYWLEYEACLPPASTAEDTAKVVNFWFNYTPRYAEAKKSFQELERCCTTGPAALDCPLVFTHHDLAPRNMIVDPKGGLWLIDWDYAGWYPAYFDRASMDHFSPYMCGWSIYTQFRWTIFCSIATESKWEKQVEAVHSIKTGSGRYGDNCRSFTIKAGLTPVNLLPNGEYPDLGH
;
A
#
# COMPACT_ATOMS: atom_id res chain seq x y z
N MET A 1 1.93 -21.05 -2.45
CA MET A 1 2.99 -20.03 -2.36
C MET A 1 2.53 -18.81 -1.56
N LEU A 2 1.58 -17.98 -2.04
CA LEU A 2 1.05 -16.86 -1.25
C LEU A 2 0.59 -17.29 0.15
N LYS A 3 -0.21 -18.36 0.24
CA LYS A 3 -0.60 -18.97 1.53
C LYS A 3 0.57 -19.34 2.44
N THR A 4 1.74 -19.66 1.89
CA THR A 4 2.93 -20.00 2.66
C THR A 4 3.61 -18.73 3.16
N MET A 5 3.70 -17.70 2.32
CA MET A 5 4.25 -16.40 2.69
C MET A 5 3.36 -15.72 3.73
N HIS A 6 2.05 -15.68 3.48
CA HIS A 6 1.05 -15.04 4.35
C HIS A 6 0.87 -15.70 5.71
N LYS A 7 1.45 -16.89 5.94
CA LYS A 7 1.51 -17.53 7.27
C LYS A 7 2.56 -16.91 8.19
N LYS A 8 3.56 -16.23 7.64
CA LYS A 8 4.58 -15.53 8.42
C LYS A 8 4.06 -14.13 8.72
N THR A 9 4.17 -13.71 9.98
CA THR A 9 3.71 -12.40 10.45
C THR A 9 4.85 -11.64 11.14
N ASN A 10 4.68 -10.33 11.24
CA ASN A 10 5.52 -9.44 12.04
C ASN A 10 4.64 -8.32 12.61
N ASP A 11 5.03 -7.74 13.74
CA ASP A 11 4.31 -6.63 14.37
C ASP A 11 4.68 -5.28 13.74
N GLN A 12 5.79 -5.25 12.99
CA GLN A 12 6.38 -4.05 12.40
C GLN A 12 6.41 -4.14 10.88
N LEU A 13 6.04 -3.03 10.24
CA LEU A 13 6.02 -2.86 8.79
C LEU A 13 7.43 -2.65 8.25
N GLY A 14 7.62 -3.16 7.02
CA GLY A 14 8.73 -2.78 6.15
C GLY A 14 9.60 -3.95 5.73
N SER A 15 10.74 -3.63 5.13
CA SER A 15 11.70 -4.63 4.61
C SER A 15 12.21 -5.58 5.70
N CYS A 16 12.52 -6.82 5.33
CA CYS A 16 12.97 -7.86 6.28
C CYS A 16 14.24 -7.50 7.04
N HIS A 17 15.16 -6.75 6.42
CA HIS A 17 16.46 -6.43 7.02
C HIS A 17 16.43 -5.16 7.88
N SER A 18 15.73 -4.12 7.42
CA SER A 18 15.86 -2.77 8.00
C SER A 18 14.57 -2.17 8.50
N LEU A 19 13.43 -2.84 8.27
CA LEU A 19 12.07 -2.32 8.53
C LEU A 19 11.78 -0.98 7.85
N LYS A 20 12.64 -0.56 6.92
CA LYS A 20 12.34 0.57 6.04
C LYS A 20 11.16 0.22 5.16
N CYS A 21 10.18 1.11 5.09
CA CYS A 21 9.04 1.03 4.20
C CYS A 21 9.50 1.26 2.76
N ARG A 22 9.77 0.16 2.04
CA ARG A 22 10.07 0.12 0.61
C ARG A 22 8.84 -0.36 -0.11
N SER A 23 7.99 0.57 -0.50
CA SER A 23 6.67 0.27 -1.04
C SER A 23 6.36 1.30 -2.10
N TYR A 24 6.05 0.83 -3.30
CA TYR A 24 5.67 1.70 -4.40
C TYR A 24 4.58 2.72 -4.01
N TRP A 25 3.64 2.32 -3.15
CA TRP A 25 2.54 3.18 -2.69
C TRP A 25 2.85 4.00 -1.43
N LEU A 26 3.81 3.58 -0.58
CA LEU A 26 4.03 4.22 0.73
C LEU A 26 5.38 4.96 0.82
N GLU A 27 6.38 4.59 0.03
CA GLU A 27 7.75 5.11 0.09
C GLU A 27 7.85 6.57 -0.37
N TYR A 28 7.20 6.91 -1.49
CA TYR A 28 7.22 8.27 -2.04
C TYR A 28 6.17 9.21 -1.42
N GLU A 29 5.10 8.66 -0.83
CA GLU A 29 3.90 9.46 -0.54
C GLU A 29 3.61 9.60 0.95
N ALA A 30 3.87 8.54 1.71
CA ALA A 30 3.47 8.45 3.09
C ALA A 30 4.63 8.58 4.05
N CYS A 31 5.89 8.37 3.66
CA CYS A 31 7.08 8.42 4.53
C CYS A 31 6.86 7.82 5.93
N LEU A 32 6.14 6.70 6.02
CA LEU A 32 5.88 6.04 7.29
C LEU A 32 7.21 5.78 8.00
N PRO A 33 7.31 6.09 9.29
CA PRO A 33 8.54 5.88 10.02
C PRO A 33 8.92 4.39 9.98
N PRO A 34 10.22 4.06 10.08
CA PRO A 34 10.63 2.68 10.28
C PRO A 34 9.87 2.06 11.45
N ALA A 35 9.49 0.79 11.32
CA ALA A 35 8.75 0.05 12.34
C ALA A 35 7.32 0.55 12.65
N SER A 36 6.65 1.18 11.68
CA SER A 36 5.20 1.42 11.75
C SER A 36 4.40 0.14 11.98
N THR A 37 3.24 0.28 12.62
CA THR A 37 2.35 -0.83 12.95
C THR A 37 1.33 -1.12 11.85
N ALA A 38 0.58 -2.21 12.02
CA ALA A 38 -0.62 -2.49 11.21
C ALA A 38 -1.62 -1.33 11.23
N GLU A 39 -1.81 -0.72 12.41
CA GLU A 39 -2.74 0.39 12.60
C GLU A 39 -2.31 1.62 11.80
N ASP A 40 -1.03 1.99 11.88
CA ASP A 40 -0.49 3.14 11.14
C ASP A 40 -0.69 2.96 9.62
N THR A 41 -0.43 1.75 9.14
CA THR A 41 -0.61 1.39 7.73
C THR A 41 -2.07 1.51 7.30
N ALA A 42 -2.98 0.96 8.10
CA ALA A 42 -4.41 1.01 7.84
C ALA A 42 -4.94 2.44 7.83
N LYS A 43 -4.46 3.29 8.76
CA LYS A 43 -4.83 4.70 8.83
C LYS A 43 -4.43 5.46 7.57
N VAL A 44 -3.23 5.23 7.02
CA VAL A 44 -2.80 5.83 5.74
C VAL A 44 -3.70 5.37 4.59
N VAL A 45 -3.98 4.07 4.49
CA VAL A 45 -4.83 3.51 3.43
C VAL A 45 -6.25 4.09 3.50
N ASN A 46 -6.82 4.15 4.69
CA ASN A 46 -8.17 4.69 4.90
C ASN A 46 -8.23 6.21 4.68
N PHE A 47 -7.19 6.95 5.08
CA PHE A 47 -7.09 8.39 4.83
C PHE A 47 -7.20 8.68 3.32
N TRP A 48 -6.38 8.01 2.50
CA TRP A 48 -6.38 8.20 1.06
C TRP A 48 -7.63 7.68 0.37
N PHE A 49 -8.26 6.64 0.91
CA PHE A 49 -9.57 6.17 0.44
C PHE A 49 -10.67 7.21 0.65
N ASN A 50 -10.67 7.92 1.79
CA ASN A 50 -11.65 8.94 2.12
C ASN A 50 -11.24 10.36 1.74
N TYR A 51 -10.10 10.52 1.05
CA TYR A 51 -9.55 11.83 0.76
C TYR A 51 -10.49 12.64 -0.14
N THR A 52 -10.68 13.90 0.22
CA THR A 52 -11.50 14.84 -0.56
C THR A 52 -10.64 15.99 -1.09
N PRO A 53 -10.93 16.56 -2.28
CA PRO A 53 -10.09 17.61 -2.85
C PRO A 53 -9.86 18.81 -1.91
N ARG A 54 -8.59 19.25 -1.87
CA ARG A 54 -7.94 20.26 -1.01
C ARG A 54 -8.81 21.20 -0.18
N TYR A 55 -9.74 21.95 -0.79
CA TYR A 55 -10.48 22.97 -0.04
C TYR A 55 -11.37 22.36 1.07
N ALA A 56 -11.88 21.15 0.83
CA ALA A 56 -12.60 20.40 1.85
C ALA A 56 -11.64 19.81 2.90
N GLU A 57 -10.50 19.24 2.46
CA GLU A 57 -9.52 18.62 3.36
C GLU A 57 -8.86 19.63 4.32
N ALA A 58 -8.60 20.85 3.83
CA ALA A 58 -8.05 21.93 4.63
C ALA A 58 -8.93 22.30 5.82
N LYS A 59 -10.26 22.15 5.69
CA LYS A 59 -11.26 22.55 6.68
C LYS A 59 -11.66 21.45 7.66
N LYS A 60 -11.27 20.19 7.42
CA LYS A 60 -11.59 19.09 8.33
C LYS A 60 -11.00 19.34 9.72
N SER A 61 -11.84 19.16 10.73
CA SER A 61 -11.43 19.10 12.14
C SER A 61 -10.59 17.85 12.41
N PHE A 62 -9.90 17.83 13.55
CA PHE A 62 -9.13 16.66 13.99
C PHE A 62 -10.01 15.40 14.10
N GLN A 63 -11.22 15.53 14.64
CA GLN A 63 -12.17 14.41 14.77
C GLN A 63 -12.59 13.86 13.40
N GLU A 64 -12.80 14.74 12.42
CA GLU A 64 -13.12 14.30 11.06
C GLU A 64 -11.94 13.60 10.38
N LEU A 65 -10.71 14.07 10.61
CA LEU A 65 -9.50 13.41 10.12
C LEU A 65 -9.29 12.04 10.78
N GLU A 66 -9.45 11.96 12.10
CA GLU A 66 -9.39 10.70 12.85
C GLU A 66 -10.42 9.70 12.32
N ARG A 67 -11.66 10.17 12.07
CA ARG A 67 -12.69 9.35 11.43
C ARG A 67 -12.25 8.89 10.03
N CYS A 68 -11.70 9.78 9.20
CA CYS A 68 -11.20 9.39 7.86
C CYS A 68 -10.12 8.30 7.93
N CYS A 69 -9.26 8.32 8.95
CA CYS A 69 -8.20 7.33 9.14
C CYS A 69 -8.72 6.00 9.72
N THR A 70 -9.78 6.04 10.52
CA THR A 70 -10.29 4.85 11.24
C THR A 70 -11.50 4.20 10.57
N THR A 71 -12.21 4.91 9.68
CA THR A 71 -13.35 4.38 8.95
C THR A 71 -12.97 4.13 7.49
N GLY A 72 -12.69 2.88 7.13
CA GLY A 72 -12.39 2.53 5.75
C GLY A 72 -12.23 1.02 5.56
N PRO A 73 -11.85 0.57 4.36
CA PRO A 73 -11.74 -0.85 4.06
C PRO A 73 -10.51 -1.52 4.70
N ALA A 74 -9.48 -0.77 5.11
CA ALA A 74 -8.33 -1.31 5.82
C ALA A 74 -8.64 -1.42 7.32
N ALA A 75 -8.68 -2.65 7.83
CA ALA A 75 -8.84 -2.91 9.26
C ALA A 75 -7.57 -2.49 10.02
N LEU A 76 -7.74 -1.85 11.18
CA LEU A 76 -6.63 -1.34 11.98
C LEU A 76 -5.74 -2.45 12.56
N ASP A 77 -6.30 -3.63 12.75
CA ASP A 77 -5.65 -4.84 13.25
C ASP A 77 -5.29 -5.83 12.12
N CYS A 78 -5.32 -5.38 10.85
CA CYS A 78 -4.99 -6.24 9.72
C CYS A 78 -3.54 -6.75 9.85
N PRO A 79 -3.31 -8.08 9.93
CA PRO A 79 -1.97 -8.60 10.15
C PRO A 79 -0.98 -8.18 9.05
N LEU A 80 0.22 -7.78 9.46
CA LEU A 80 1.34 -7.63 8.55
C LEU A 80 1.93 -9.00 8.28
N VAL A 81 1.86 -9.43 7.03
CA VAL A 81 2.33 -10.74 6.59
C VAL A 81 3.53 -10.57 5.67
N PHE A 82 4.28 -11.65 5.47
CA PHE A 82 5.35 -11.61 4.48
C PHE A 82 4.74 -11.52 3.07
N THR A 83 4.98 -10.40 2.38
CA THR A 83 4.52 -10.14 1.01
C THR A 83 5.70 -10.00 0.06
N HIS A 84 5.45 -10.25 -1.22
CA HIS A 84 6.44 -9.98 -2.28
C HIS A 84 6.36 -8.53 -2.74
N HIS A 85 5.16 -7.95 -2.72
CA HIS A 85 4.91 -6.53 -2.98
C HIS A 85 5.12 -6.06 -4.43
N ASP A 86 5.51 -6.97 -5.32
CA ASP A 86 5.70 -6.75 -6.76
C ASP A 86 5.32 -7.99 -7.57
N LEU A 87 4.13 -8.53 -7.33
CA LEU A 87 3.66 -9.74 -8.01
C LEU A 87 3.13 -9.40 -9.39
N ALA A 88 4.04 -9.46 -10.36
CA ALA A 88 3.76 -9.28 -11.77
C ALA A 88 4.14 -10.53 -12.57
N PRO A 89 3.55 -10.75 -13.77
CA PRO A 89 3.95 -11.83 -14.65
C PRO A 89 5.45 -11.87 -14.97
N ARG A 90 6.11 -10.70 -15.03
CA ARG A 90 7.56 -10.58 -15.27
C ARG A 90 8.41 -11.17 -14.13
N ASN A 91 7.86 -11.26 -12.92
CA ASN A 91 8.52 -11.76 -11.72
C ASN A 91 8.14 -13.22 -11.43
N MET A 92 7.52 -13.90 -12.40
CA MET A 92 7.03 -15.26 -12.30
C MET A 92 7.65 -16.14 -13.39
N ILE A 93 8.39 -17.18 -12.98
CA ILE A 93 8.96 -18.17 -13.90
C ILE A 93 8.27 -19.50 -13.68
N VAL A 94 7.75 -20.08 -14.75
CA VAL A 94 7.21 -21.45 -14.74
C VAL A 94 8.26 -22.38 -15.33
N ASP A 95 8.70 -23.37 -14.55
CA ASP A 95 9.67 -24.36 -15.02
C ASP A 95 9.02 -25.43 -15.92
N PRO A 96 9.80 -26.26 -16.63
CA PRO A 96 9.26 -27.30 -17.51
C PRO A 96 8.41 -28.37 -16.80
N LYS A 97 8.49 -28.47 -15.47
CA LYS A 97 7.68 -29.39 -14.64
C LYS A 97 6.41 -28.71 -14.10
N GLY A 98 6.16 -27.45 -14.44
CA GLY A 98 5.02 -26.67 -13.97
C GLY A 98 5.20 -26.03 -12.60
N GLY A 99 6.43 -26.03 -12.05
CA GLY A 99 6.75 -25.32 -10.82
C GLY A 99 6.78 -23.80 -11.04
N LEU A 100 6.16 -23.05 -10.14
CA LEU A 100 6.16 -21.58 -10.16
C LEU A 100 7.24 -21.03 -9.22
N TRP A 101 8.11 -20.19 -9.76
CA TRP A 101 9.21 -19.52 -9.09
C TRP A 101 9.00 -18.01 -9.11
N LEU A 102 9.23 -17.36 -7.97
CA LEU A 102 9.23 -15.90 -7.88
C LEU A 102 10.65 -15.36 -7.83
N ILE A 103 10.85 -14.24 -8.50
CA ILE A 103 12.11 -13.49 -8.56
C ILE A 103 11.85 -12.02 -8.22
N ASP A 104 12.90 -11.23 -8.08
CA ASP A 104 12.81 -9.78 -7.80
C ASP A 104 12.13 -9.46 -6.46
N TRP A 105 12.81 -9.84 -5.38
CA TRP A 105 12.32 -9.72 -4.01
C TRP A 105 12.68 -8.37 -3.35
N ASP A 106 13.12 -7.37 -4.12
CA ASP A 106 13.67 -6.11 -3.58
C ASP A 106 12.65 -5.30 -2.75
N TYR A 107 11.36 -5.44 -3.08
CA TYR A 107 10.24 -4.81 -2.36
C TYR A 107 9.61 -5.71 -1.30
N ALA A 108 10.11 -6.94 -1.12
CA ALA A 108 9.52 -7.89 -0.19
C ALA A 108 9.67 -7.44 1.27
N GLY A 109 8.65 -7.69 2.07
CA GLY A 109 8.62 -7.24 3.45
C GLY A 109 7.35 -7.61 4.18
N TRP A 110 7.11 -6.92 5.29
CA TRP A 110 5.96 -7.10 6.16
C TRP A 110 4.91 -6.05 5.84
N TYR A 111 3.86 -6.45 5.15
CA TYR A 111 2.76 -5.58 4.73
C TYR A 111 1.42 -6.33 4.82
N PRO A 112 0.28 -5.63 4.85
CA PRO A 112 -1.01 -6.29 4.76
C PRO A 112 -1.15 -7.11 3.47
N ALA A 113 -1.77 -8.29 3.55
CA ALA A 113 -1.86 -9.24 2.43
C ALA A 113 -2.50 -8.66 1.16
N TYR A 114 -3.36 -7.65 1.29
CA TYR A 114 -4.00 -6.97 0.16
C TYR A 114 -3.01 -6.19 -0.72
N PHE A 115 -1.80 -5.89 -0.25
CA PHE A 115 -0.78 -5.25 -1.09
C PHE A 115 -0.23 -6.19 -2.17
N ASP A 116 -0.10 -7.50 -1.89
CA ASP A 116 0.23 -8.48 -2.92
C ASP A 116 -0.86 -8.51 -4.01
N ARG A 117 -2.14 -8.45 -3.61
CA ARG A 117 -3.26 -8.33 -4.56
C ARG A 117 -3.20 -7.02 -5.35
N ALA A 118 -2.95 -5.89 -4.68
CA ALA A 118 -2.86 -4.60 -5.34
C ALA A 118 -1.72 -4.57 -6.36
N SER A 119 -0.58 -5.24 -6.07
CA SER A 119 0.52 -5.36 -7.03
C SER A 119 0.09 -6.14 -8.29
N MET A 120 -0.66 -7.22 -8.15
CA MET A 120 -1.17 -7.98 -9.29
C MET A 120 -2.12 -7.17 -10.18
N ASP A 121 -2.97 -6.35 -9.57
CA ASP A 121 -3.93 -5.50 -10.29
C ASP A 121 -3.23 -4.28 -10.93
N HIS A 122 -2.23 -3.70 -10.26
CA HIS A 122 -1.44 -2.58 -10.77
C HIS A 122 -0.78 -2.87 -12.12
N PHE A 123 -0.41 -4.12 -12.38
CA PHE A 123 0.22 -4.50 -13.65
C PHE A 123 -0.77 -4.80 -14.79
N SER A 124 -2.07 -4.85 -14.52
CA SER A 124 -3.10 -5.04 -15.53
C SER A 124 -3.08 -4.00 -16.68
N PRO A 125 -2.77 -2.70 -16.47
CA PRO A 125 -2.66 -1.71 -17.55
C PRO A 125 -1.43 -1.89 -18.45
N TYR A 126 -0.36 -2.53 -17.96
CA TYR A 126 0.83 -2.84 -18.77
C TYR A 126 0.61 -4.04 -19.71
N MET A 127 -0.60 -4.61 -19.70
CA MET A 127 -1.04 -5.68 -20.58
C MET A 127 -1.61 -5.17 -21.91
N CYS A 128 -1.28 -3.95 -22.33
CA CYS A 128 -1.71 -3.35 -23.61
C CYS A 128 -1.42 -4.25 -24.85
N GLY A 129 -0.49 -5.20 -24.75
CA GLY A 129 -0.20 -6.20 -25.79
C GLY A 129 -0.82 -7.59 -25.58
N TRP A 130 -1.58 -7.81 -24.51
CA TRP A 130 -2.14 -9.13 -24.19
C TRP A 130 -3.50 -9.32 -24.84
N SER A 131 -3.72 -10.53 -25.38
CA SER A 131 -5.05 -10.93 -25.83
C SER A 131 -6.06 -10.92 -24.67
N ILE A 132 -7.35 -10.76 -25.01
CA ILE A 132 -8.45 -10.88 -24.03
C ILE A 132 -8.41 -12.20 -23.26
N TYR A 133 -7.99 -13.29 -23.90
CA TYR A 133 -7.82 -14.60 -23.26
C TYR A 133 -6.71 -14.58 -22.20
N THR A 134 -5.59 -13.92 -22.48
CA THR A 134 -4.47 -13.83 -21.53
C THR A 134 -4.86 -12.96 -20.33
N GLN A 135 -5.55 -11.84 -20.56
CA GLN A 135 -6.07 -10.98 -19.50
C GLN A 135 -7.06 -11.74 -18.61
N PHE A 136 -8.00 -12.47 -19.22
CA PHE A 136 -8.95 -13.31 -18.47
C PHE A 136 -8.25 -14.38 -17.62
N ARG A 137 -7.23 -15.06 -18.17
CA ARG A 137 -6.44 -16.04 -17.41
C ARG A 137 -5.72 -15.42 -16.23
N TRP A 138 -5.20 -14.20 -16.37
CA TRP A 138 -4.59 -13.47 -15.26
C TRP A 138 -5.59 -13.12 -14.18
N THR A 139 -6.76 -12.61 -14.55
CA THR A 139 -7.84 -12.32 -13.61
C THR A 139 -8.25 -13.56 -12.81
N ILE A 140 -8.38 -14.72 -13.47
CA ILE A 140 -8.64 -16.00 -12.79
C ILE A 140 -7.50 -16.34 -11.83
N PHE A 141 -6.24 -16.24 -12.29
CA PHE A 141 -5.08 -16.53 -11.47
C PHE A 141 -5.06 -15.67 -10.20
N CYS A 142 -5.24 -14.35 -10.33
CA CYS A 142 -5.29 -13.42 -9.20
C CYS A 142 -6.44 -13.77 -8.24
N SER A 143 -7.62 -14.09 -8.78
CA SER A 143 -8.79 -14.48 -7.99
C SER A 143 -8.52 -15.75 -7.18
N ILE A 144 -7.93 -16.78 -7.80
CA ILE A 144 -7.57 -18.03 -7.09
C ILE A 144 -6.48 -17.78 -6.06
N ALA A 145 -5.43 -17.04 -6.43
CA ALA A 145 -4.26 -16.79 -5.59
C ALA A 145 -4.64 -16.01 -4.32
N THR A 146 -5.62 -15.12 -4.42
CA THR A 146 -6.08 -14.23 -3.35
C THR A 146 -7.43 -14.64 -2.75
N GLU A 147 -7.98 -15.78 -3.16
CA GLU A 147 -9.29 -16.28 -2.75
C GLU A 147 -10.43 -15.26 -2.97
N SER A 148 -10.31 -14.46 -4.04
CA SER A 148 -11.23 -13.36 -4.40
C SER A 148 -11.44 -12.35 -3.26
N LYS A 149 -10.42 -12.14 -2.41
CA LYS A 149 -10.46 -11.18 -1.31
C LYS A 149 -9.89 -9.83 -1.72
N TRP A 150 -10.20 -8.85 -0.86
CA TRP A 150 -9.54 -7.54 -0.77
C TRP A 150 -9.88 -6.49 -1.84
N GLU A 151 -10.98 -6.64 -2.57
CA GLU A 151 -11.35 -5.71 -3.66
C GLU A 151 -11.39 -4.23 -3.19
N LYS A 152 -12.06 -3.94 -2.06
CA LYS A 152 -12.14 -2.57 -1.52
C LYS A 152 -10.80 -2.05 -1.01
N GLN A 153 -9.96 -2.92 -0.44
CA GLN A 153 -8.63 -2.55 0.03
C GLN A 153 -7.69 -2.22 -1.13
N VAL A 154 -7.82 -2.96 -2.24
CA VAL A 154 -7.08 -2.68 -3.48
C VAL A 154 -7.49 -1.35 -4.06
N GLU A 155 -8.80 -1.05 -4.12
CA GLU A 155 -9.31 0.26 -4.50
C GLU A 155 -8.71 1.38 -3.63
N ALA A 156 -8.68 1.18 -2.31
CA ALA A 156 -8.05 2.12 -1.38
C ALA A 156 -6.56 2.33 -1.63
N VAL A 157 -5.81 1.25 -1.88
CA VAL A 157 -4.37 1.34 -2.23
C VAL A 157 -4.17 2.06 -3.57
N HIS A 158 -5.05 1.88 -4.55
CA HIS A 158 -4.99 2.61 -5.82
C HIS A 158 -5.33 4.10 -5.67
N SER A 159 -6.18 4.47 -4.71
CA SER A 159 -6.45 5.87 -4.38
C SER A 159 -5.20 6.60 -3.90
N ILE A 160 -4.29 5.91 -3.18
CA ILE A 160 -2.99 6.45 -2.76
C ILE A 160 -2.19 6.92 -4.00
N LYS A 161 -1.94 6.00 -4.95
CA LYS A 161 -1.23 6.30 -6.22
C LYS A 161 -1.86 7.46 -7.00
N THR A 162 -3.20 7.53 -7.00
CA THR A 162 -3.92 8.61 -7.67
C THR A 162 -3.72 9.95 -6.95
N GLY A 163 -3.69 9.92 -5.61
CA GLY A 163 -3.37 11.04 -4.75
C GLY A 163 -1.99 11.61 -5.03
N SER A 164 -0.92 10.81 -4.95
CA SER A 164 0.43 11.29 -5.29
C SER A 164 0.58 11.81 -6.69
N GLY A 165 0.05 11.09 -7.68
CA GLY A 165 0.19 11.52 -9.07
C GLY A 165 -0.43 12.90 -9.29
N ARG A 166 -1.49 13.24 -8.55
CA ARG A 166 -2.18 14.54 -8.66
C ARG A 166 -1.54 15.64 -7.82
N TYR A 167 -0.99 15.33 -6.65
CA TYR A 167 -0.62 16.35 -5.67
C TYR A 167 0.88 16.40 -5.34
N GLY A 168 1.67 15.42 -5.76
CA GLY A 168 3.12 15.39 -5.55
C GLY A 168 3.51 15.57 -4.08
N ASP A 169 4.41 16.50 -3.80
CA ASP A 169 4.94 16.79 -2.45
C ASP A 169 3.84 17.20 -1.44
N ASN A 170 2.71 17.72 -1.92
CA ASN A 170 1.58 18.06 -1.05
C ASN A 170 0.95 16.82 -0.37
N CYS A 171 1.11 15.62 -0.92
CA CYS A 171 0.64 14.38 -0.28
C CYS A 171 1.25 14.16 1.10
N ARG A 172 2.53 14.49 1.23
CA ARG A 172 3.25 14.39 2.50
C ARG A 172 2.69 15.36 3.54
N SER A 173 2.39 16.60 3.13
CA SER A 173 1.76 17.61 3.99
C SER A 173 0.41 17.16 4.53
N PHE A 174 -0.44 16.53 3.70
CA PHE A 174 -1.73 16.00 4.15
C PHE A 174 -1.58 14.82 5.12
N THR A 175 -0.64 13.91 4.86
CA THR A 175 -0.35 12.78 5.75
C THR A 175 0.17 13.25 7.11
N ILE A 176 1.01 14.29 7.11
CA ILE A 176 1.49 14.95 8.33
C ILE A 176 0.34 15.63 9.07
N LYS A 177 -0.52 16.38 8.36
CA LYS A 177 -1.70 17.02 8.96
C LYS A 177 -2.64 16.02 9.63
N ALA A 178 -2.76 14.82 9.06
CA ALA A 178 -3.55 13.73 9.63
C ALA A 178 -2.86 13.02 10.82
N GLY A 179 -1.64 13.42 11.19
CA GLY A 179 -0.87 12.82 12.28
C GLY A 179 -0.34 11.42 11.97
N LEU A 180 -0.27 11.04 10.68
CA LEU A 180 0.08 9.69 10.24
C LEU A 180 1.57 9.49 10.01
N THR A 181 2.33 10.58 10.04
CA THR A 181 3.80 10.56 10.02
C THR A 181 4.38 11.38 11.15
N PRO A 182 5.45 10.90 11.81
CA PRO A 182 6.19 11.71 12.73
C PRO A 182 6.88 12.82 11.95
N VAL A 183 6.66 14.02 12.44
CA VAL A 183 7.36 15.21 12.02
C VAL A 183 8.53 15.38 12.97
N ASN A 184 9.75 15.50 12.45
CA ASN A 184 10.81 16.10 13.24
C ASN A 184 10.40 17.56 13.46
N LEU A 185 9.80 17.84 14.63
CA LEU A 185 9.50 19.20 15.04
C LEU A 185 10.77 20.02 14.93
N LEU A 186 10.63 21.27 14.49
CA LEU A 186 11.70 22.23 14.61
C LEU A 186 12.10 22.34 16.09
N PRO A 187 13.33 22.76 16.41
CA PRO A 187 13.79 22.90 17.80
C PRO A 187 12.89 23.79 18.69
N ASN A 188 12.05 24.62 18.07
CA ASN A 188 11.06 25.48 18.73
C ASN A 188 9.69 24.78 18.99
N GLY A 189 9.54 23.50 18.65
CA GLY A 189 8.29 22.75 18.79
C GLY A 189 7.26 22.99 17.69
N GLU A 190 7.60 23.79 16.67
CA GLU A 190 6.73 24.02 15.52
C GLU A 190 6.91 22.95 14.45
N TYR A 191 5.87 22.76 13.65
CA TYR A 191 5.95 21.95 12.44
C TYR A 191 6.88 22.65 11.43
N PRO A 192 7.85 21.96 10.81
CA PRO A 192 8.62 22.53 9.72
C PRO A 192 7.67 22.95 8.61
N ASP A 193 7.90 24.13 8.04
CA ASP A 193 7.14 24.60 6.89
C ASP A 193 7.36 23.62 5.73
N LEU A 194 6.31 22.87 5.38
CA LEU A 194 6.36 21.82 4.37
C LEU A 194 6.17 22.37 2.94
N GLY A 195 6.03 23.69 2.78
CA GLY A 195 5.78 24.31 1.49
C GLY A 195 4.37 24.03 0.96
N HIS A 196 3.78 25.02 0.31
CA HIS A 196 2.52 24.89 -0.45
C HIS A 196 2.77 24.49 -1.90
#